data_AF-A0A6I3N873-F1
#
_entry.id   AF-A0A6I3N873-F1
#
_cell.length_a   1.000
_cell.length_b   1.000
_cell.length_c   1.000
_cell.angle_alpha   90.00
_cell.angle_beta   90.00
_cell.angle_gamma   90.00
#
_symmetry.space_group_name_H-M   'P 1'
#
loop_
_entity.id
_entity.type
_entity.pdbx_description
1 polymer ?
#
loop_
_entity_poly.entity_id
_entity_poly.type
_entity_poly.pdbx_seq_one_letter_code
_entity_poly.pdbx_strand_id
1 'polypeptide(L)'
;MKKFYLLLAIINLLIVYSCSKDNEKITQLSFAQNPVQLRIGDTLTLKVTYAPANLPAPSCQWTNTDPSVATLDSHGKLTGISRGNTLIMITTNDGALIATCMVTVTFKGDGSVNNPYCIYTLADLKNLRDSINKNNAAYGNKAYKLMADLDFSKETDPWIPIGNDLSCSFKGVFDGNGKTITHMKISDQSHDRTYTQYAGFFGCIEGAIIKNSGIVWEEIVTNSVTSDTNAYIGGIAGYGSGTIDNCHTSGEFLFLKPDVSGYVGGIIGYGAMPASIANSHSDVEIRNGYNSGGIAGYLIGTISNCSAAGNLNSVRKYAGGIAGCSVGLIINSYSLGKLCLYSGYVSGGVSGYHSGQIVNCYATGEINGTYSGGIAGMGGTIYNCYASGDIYGYGGDDISNMPGFAGGIAAQALGITNCLAIGNVVKVFSNHNAARICSLFFSSGGSELNYANSSMRVAPVPDLSDTRRNGYNLTAQPVDLLNAYVTANPTFNGIPLSKWKVTLGVNNCYPVFE
;
A
#
# COMPACT_ATOMS: atom_id res chain seq x y z
N MET A 1 -26.86 100.18 25.46
CA MET A 1 -26.56 99.01 26.32
C MET A 1 -27.25 97.71 25.88
N LYS A 2 -28.53 97.68 25.47
CA LYS A 2 -29.23 96.43 25.06
C LYS A 2 -28.67 95.69 23.81
N LYS A 3 -28.05 96.38 22.84
CA LYS A 3 -27.41 95.74 21.67
C LYS A 3 -26.07 95.05 21.97
N PHE A 4 -25.41 95.40 23.08
CA PHE A 4 -24.11 94.83 23.47
C PHE A 4 -24.28 93.47 24.18
N TYR A 5 -25.36 93.31 24.97
CA TYR A 5 -25.71 92.04 25.62
C TYR A 5 -26.22 90.97 24.64
N LEU A 6 -26.85 91.36 23.52
CA LEU A 6 -27.29 90.41 22.51
C LEU A 6 -26.10 89.84 21.70
N LEU A 7 -25.08 90.66 21.44
CA LEU A 7 -23.85 90.20 20.77
C LEU A 7 -23.01 89.30 21.69
N LEU A 8 -22.94 89.60 22.99
CA LEU A 8 -22.27 88.76 23.99
C LEU A 8 -23.02 87.44 24.25
N ALA A 9 -24.35 87.43 24.13
CA ALA A 9 -25.16 86.22 24.23
C ALA A 9 -25.03 85.32 23.00
N ILE A 10 -24.96 85.89 21.78
CA ILE A 10 -24.74 85.12 20.54
C ILE A 10 -23.30 84.59 20.46
N ILE A 11 -22.30 85.36 20.92
CA ILE A 11 -20.91 84.89 21.00
C ILE A 11 -20.76 83.79 22.06
N ASN A 12 -21.43 83.89 23.22
CA ASN A 12 -21.44 82.79 24.19
C ASN A 12 -22.26 81.57 23.72
N LEU A 13 -23.33 81.76 22.93
CA LEU A 13 -24.08 80.64 22.33
C LEU A 13 -23.29 79.94 21.21
N LEU A 14 -22.42 80.67 20.50
CA LEU A 14 -21.50 80.14 19.50
C LEU A 14 -20.26 79.48 20.13
N ILE A 15 -19.75 79.99 21.26
CA ILE A 15 -18.62 79.39 21.99
C ILE A 15 -19.05 78.10 22.73
N VAL A 16 -20.31 77.98 23.18
CA VAL A 16 -20.84 76.72 23.75
C VAL A 16 -21.16 75.69 22.65
N TYR A 17 -21.38 76.10 21.39
CA TYR A 17 -21.44 75.17 20.24
C TYR A 17 -20.07 74.73 19.71
N SER A 18 -18.98 75.37 20.16
CA SER A 18 -17.61 74.96 19.84
C SER A 18 -16.91 74.23 21.00
N CYS A 19 -17.67 73.82 22.01
CA CYS A 19 -17.19 72.84 23.00
C CYS A 19 -16.97 71.51 22.24
N SER A 20 -15.70 71.09 22.21
CA SER A 20 -15.13 69.98 21.47
C SER A 20 -16.15 68.97 20.93
N LYS A 21 -16.42 69.01 19.62
CA LYS A 21 -16.45 67.75 18.89
C LYS A 21 -15.05 67.17 19.02
N ASP A 22 -14.76 66.56 20.16
CA ASP A 22 -13.75 65.51 20.20
C ASP A 22 -14.15 64.60 19.05
N ASN A 23 -13.28 64.49 18.05
CA ASN A 23 -13.48 63.55 16.96
C ASN A 23 -13.77 62.21 17.62
N GLU A 24 -15.04 61.80 17.66
CA GLU A 24 -15.41 60.48 18.17
C GLU A 24 -14.59 59.49 17.33
N LYS A 25 -13.60 58.87 17.97
CA LYS A 25 -12.76 57.86 17.37
C LYS A 25 -13.31 56.50 17.73
N ILE A 26 -13.15 55.55 16.82
CA ILE A 26 -13.39 54.15 17.14
C ILE A 26 -12.40 53.75 18.24
N THR A 27 -12.91 53.17 19.33
CA THR A 27 -12.12 52.74 20.49
C THR A 27 -12.10 51.23 20.65
N GLN A 28 -12.98 50.52 19.94
CA GLN A 28 -13.07 49.06 20.00
C GLN A 28 -13.23 48.46 18.60
N LEU A 29 -12.57 47.33 18.38
CA LEU A 29 -12.65 46.50 17.19
C LEU A 29 -12.77 45.04 17.65
N SER A 30 -13.70 44.28 17.08
CA SER A 30 -13.91 42.88 17.43
C SER A 30 -14.54 42.10 16.28
N PHE A 31 -14.53 40.78 16.40
CA PHE A 31 -15.27 39.88 15.50
C PHE A 31 -16.60 39.50 16.13
N ALA A 32 -17.68 39.53 15.34
CA ALA A 32 -19.00 39.10 15.79
C ALA A 32 -19.06 37.61 16.13
N GLN A 33 -18.20 36.80 15.51
CA GLN A 33 -18.03 35.38 15.80
C GLN A 33 -16.55 35.08 16.07
N ASN A 34 -16.26 34.64 17.29
CA ASN A 34 -14.93 34.19 17.72
C ASN A 34 -15.11 33.22 18.91
N PRO A 35 -14.64 31.96 18.82
CA PRO A 35 -13.93 31.34 17.69
C PRO A 35 -14.86 30.98 16.52
N VAL A 36 -14.25 30.74 15.35
CA VAL A 36 -14.90 30.22 14.14
C VAL A 36 -14.48 28.77 13.91
N GLN A 37 -15.44 27.92 13.60
CA GLN A 37 -15.20 26.55 13.15
C GLN A 37 -15.72 26.37 11.72
N LEU A 38 -14.89 25.81 10.85
CA LEU A 38 -15.22 25.49 9.47
C LEU A 38 -14.86 24.03 9.16
N ARG A 39 -15.49 23.45 8.15
CA ARG A 39 -14.98 22.24 7.51
C ARG A 39 -14.21 22.64 6.25
N ILE A 40 -13.35 21.74 5.78
CA ILE A 40 -12.67 21.91 4.49
C ILE A 40 -13.70 22.16 3.37
N GLY A 41 -13.48 23.24 2.61
CA GLY A 41 -14.34 23.71 1.54
C GLY A 41 -15.53 24.58 1.98
N ASP A 42 -15.85 24.64 3.28
CA ASP A 42 -16.89 25.54 3.77
C ASP A 42 -16.40 27.00 3.72
N THR A 43 -17.34 27.91 3.50
CA THR A 43 -17.07 29.35 3.48
C THR A 43 -17.91 30.10 4.51
N LEU A 44 -17.33 31.12 5.13
CA LEU A 44 -18.00 32.03 6.06
C LEU A 44 -17.52 33.46 5.81
N THR A 45 -18.42 34.44 5.80
CA THR A 45 -18.00 35.85 5.77
C THR A 45 -17.83 36.35 7.20
N LEU A 46 -16.60 36.76 7.56
CA LEU A 46 -16.31 37.29 8.89
C LEU A 46 -16.95 38.67 9.05
N LYS A 47 -17.81 38.82 10.06
CA LYS A 47 -18.40 40.11 10.41
C LYS A 47 -17.57 40.80 11.48
N VAL A 48 -17.04 41.97 11.14
CA VAL A 48 -16.30 42.85 12.05
C VAL A 48 -17.28 43.81 12.71
N THR A 49 -17.13 44.02 14.01
CA THR A 49 -17.88 45.00 14.80
C THR A 49 -16.94 46.02 15.42
N TYR A 50 -17.39 47.26 15.52
CA TYR A 50 -16.61 48.37 16.08
C TYR A 50 -17.51 49.29 16.91
N ALA A 51 -16.92 49.97 17.88
CA ALA A 51 -17.63 50.93 18.73
C ALA A 51 -16.89 52.28 18.81
N PRO A 52 -17.63 53.41 18.80
CA PRO A 52 -19.09 53.49 18.67
C PRO A 52 -19.58 53.25 17.23
N ALA A 53 -20.74 52.60 17.07
CA ALA A 53 -21.23 52.07 15.79
C ALA A 53 -21.84 53.14 14.85
N ASN A 54 -22.07 54.34 15.36
CA ASN A 54 -22.54 55.52 14.61
C ASN A 54 -21.45 56.13 13.71
N LEU A 55 -20.20 55.70 13.86
CA LEU A 55 -19.08 56.17 13.05
C LEU A 55 -18.96 55.39 11.73
N PRO A 56 -18.35 56.00 10.68
CA PRO A 56 -17.97 55.27 9.48
C PRO A 56 -17.08 54.08 9.81
N ALA A 57 -17.25 52.98 9.06
CA ALA A 57 -16.44 51.78 9.26
C ALA A 57 -14.94 52.10 9.13
N PRO A 58 -14.09 51.58 10.02
CA PRO A 58 -12.66 51.83 9.95
C PRO A 58 -12.09 51.17 8.69
N SER A 59 -11.14 51.83 8.04
CA SER A 59 -10.30 51.16 7.06
C SER A 59 -9.29 50.27 7.79
N CYS A 60 -9.27 49.00 7.43
CA CYS A 60 -8.48 47.99 8.11
C CYS A 60 -7.69 47.11 7.13
N GLN A 61 -6.60 46.55 7.63
CA GLN A 61 -5.81 45.51 6.97
C GLN A 61 -6.11 44.15 7.60
N TRP A 62 -6.22 43.14 6.76
CA TRP A 62 -6.39 41.75 7.18
C TRP A 62 -5.06 41.02 7.12
N THR A 63 -4.77 40.24 8.17
CA THR A 63 -3.62 39.35 8.23
C THR A 63 -4.08 37.97 8.63
N ASN A 64 -3.48 36.94 8.03
CA ASN A 64 -3.75 35.55 8.33
C ASN A 64 -2.43 34.86 8.64
N THR A 65 -2.33 34.23 9.81
CA THR A 65 -1.09 33.58 10.23
C THR A 65 -0.76 32.33 9.41
N ASP A 66 -1.77 31.67 8.82
CA ASP A 66 -1.59 30.46 8.02
C ASP A 66 -2.68 30.35 6.92
N PRO A 67 -2.40 30.89 5.72
CA PRO A 67 -3.27 30.74 4.55
C PRO A 67 -3.43 29.30 4.03
N SER A 68 -2.58 28.35 4.45
CA SER A 68 -2.71 26.96 4.05
C SER A 68 -3.82 26.23 4.81
N VAL A 69 -4.23 26.75 5.98
CA VAL A 69 -5.36 26.24 6.78
C VAL A 69 -6.68 26.85 6.31
N ALA A 70 -6.74 28.17 6.14
CA ALA A 70 -7.92 28.87 5.61
C ALA A 70 -7.49 30.10 4.82
N THR A 71 -8.14 30.41 3.70
CA THR A 71 -7.88 31.63 2.94
C THR A 71 -8.95 32.67 3.19
N LEU A 72 -8.57 33.95 3.15
CA LEU A 72 -9.46 35.09 3.31
C LEU A 72 -9.35 36.00 2.08
N ASP A 73 -10.48 36.39 1.48
CA ASP A 73 -10.48 37.36 0.38
C ASP A 73 -10.58 38.82 0.86
N SER A 74 -10.51 39.77 -0.08
CA SER A 74 -10.57 41.21 0.21
C SER A 74 -11.91 41.69 0.78
N HIS A 75 -12.95 40.85 0.78
CA HIS A 75 -14.29 41.13 1.30
C HIS A 75 -14.54 40.43 2.64
N GLY A 76 -13.53 39.78 3.23
CA GLY A 76 -13.66 39.07 4.50
C GLY A 76 -14.32 37.68 4.38
N LYS A 77 -14.42 37.13 3.16
CA LYS A 77 -14.89 35.76 2.95
C LYS A 77 -13.76 34.77 3.24
N LEU A 78 -13.95 34.01 4.30
CA LEU A 78 -13.08 32.94 4.76
C LEU A 78 -13.48 31.63 4.08
N THR A 79 -12.50 30.85 3.64
CA THR A 79 -12.68 29.51 3.06
C THR A 79 -11.75 28.53 3.76
N GLY A 80 -12.27 27.42 4.28
CA GLY A 80 -11.45 26.37 4.88
C GLY A 80 -10.69 25.58 3.82
N ILE A 81 -9.36 25.50 3.93
CA ILE A 81 -8.49 24.82 2.95
C ILE A 81 -8.02 23.47 3.48
N SER A 82 -7.43 23.42 4.67
CA SER A 82 -6.93 22.19 5.28
C SER A 82 -7.17 22.18 6.78
N ARG A 83 -7.20 21.00 7.40
CA ARG A 83 -7.39 20.88 8.84
C ARG A 83 -6.28 21.61 9.61
N GLY A 84 -6.67 22.42 10.58
CA GLY A 84 -5.71 23.14 11.42
C GLY A 84 -6.34 24.31 12.15
N ASN A 85 -5.50 25.11 12.78
CA ASN A 85 -5.89 26.36 13.41
C ASN A 85 -5.12 27.50 12.74
N THR A 86 -5.80 28.61 12.45
CA THR A 86 -5.16 29.85 12.05
C THR A 86 -5.78 31.04 12.76
N LEU A 87 -5.02 32.13 12.89
CA LEU A 87 -5.49 33.39 13.45
C LEU A 87 -5.71 34.38 12.30
N ILE A 88 -6.94 34.88 12.22
CA ILE A 88 -7.26 36.04 11.40
C ILE A 88 -7.17 37.28 12.28
N MET A 89 -6.37 38.24 11.85
CA MET A 89 -6.18 39.52 12.52
C MET A 89 -6.68 40.64 11.63
N ILE A 90 -7.33 41.61 12.24
CA ILE A 90 -7.71 42.86 11.59
C ILE A 90 -7.12 44.03 12.37
N THR A 91 -6.38 44.88 11.67
CA THR A 91 -5.68 46.03 12.24
C THR A 91 -6.18 47.30 11.56
N THR A 92 -6.53 48.34 12.31
CA THR A 92 -6.86 49.65 11.73
C THR A 92 -5.64 50.23 11.00
N ASN A 93 -5.85 51.00 9.93
CA ASN A 93 -4.74 51.55 9.14
C ASN A 93 -3.79 52.48 9.94
N ASP A 94 -4.26 53.07 11.03
CA ASP A 94 -3.44 53.85 11.96
C ASP A 94 -2.67 52.97 12.99
N GLY A 95 -2.88 51.65 12.96
CA GLY A 95 -2.27 50.68 13.86
C GLY A 95 -2.82 50.70 15.30
N ALA A 96 -3.82 51.53 15.59
CA ALA A 96 -4.25 51.78 16.97
C ALA A 96 -5.09 50.64 17.56
N LEU A 97 -5.84 49.90 16.73
CA LEU A 97 -6.72 48.82 17.17
C LEU A 97 -6.42 47.53 16.41
N ILE A 98 -6.42 46.42 17.14
CA ILE A 98 -6.23 45.07 16.62
C ILE A 98 -7.33 44.17 17.19
N ALA A 99 -7.99 43.41 16.32
CA ALA A 99 -8.87 42.31 16.72
C ALA A 99 -8.38 41.00 16.13
N THR A 100 -8.57 39.90 16.85
CA THR A 100 -8.15 38.56 16.44
C THR A 100 -9.33 37.59 16.47
N CYS A 101 -9.37 36.65 15.52
CA CYS A 101 -10.34 35.56 15.43
C CYS A 101 -9.59 34.23 15.28
N MET A 102 -9.83 33.30 16.20
CA MET A 102 -9.33 31.94 16.06
C MET A 102 -10.23 31.17 15.10
N VAL A 103 -9.63 30.66 14.03
CA VAL A 103 -10.29 29.82 13.02
C VAL A 103 -9.77 28.40 13.17
N THR A 104 -10.68 27.46 13.42
CA THR A 104 -10.39 26.02 13.41
C THR A 104 -11.05 25.38 12.21
N VAL A 105 -10.26 24.75 11.35
CA VAL A 105 -10.76 23.98 10.20
C VAL A 105 -10.68 22.49 10.53
N THR A 106 -11.78 21.78 10.27
CA THR A 106 -11.93 20.33 10.49
C THR A 106 -12.17 19.59 9.17
N PHE A 107 -12.07 18.26 9.18
CA PHE A 107 -12.41 17.47 8.00
C PHE A 107 -13.88 17.67 7.60
N LYS A 108 -14.13 17.61 6.29
CA LYS A 108 -15.50 17.43 5.79
C LYS A 108 -15.92 15.97 6.00
N GLY A 109 -17.11 15.76 6.58
CA GLY A 109 -17.59 14.45 7.04
C GLY A 109 -17.56 14.32 8.56
N ASP A 110 -18.14 13.25 9.10
CA ASP A 110 -18.13 12.94 10.55
C ASP A 110 -17.29 11.69 10.90
N GLY A 111 -16.68 11.07 9.89
CA GLY A 111 -15.84 9.90 10.03
C GLY A 111 -16.63 8.60 10.26
N SER A 112 -17.96 8.62 10.10
CA SER A 112 -18.75 7.40 9.96
C SER A 112 -18.59 6.79 8.57
N VAL A 113 -18.88 5.50 8.43
CA VAL A 113 -18.80 4.80 7.12
C VAL A 113 -19.68 5.46 6.05
N ASN A 114 -20.84 6.02 6.45
CA ASN A 114 -21.77 6.68 5.54
C ASN A 114 -21.39 8.13 5.23
N ASN A 115 -20.58 8.75 6.07
CA ASN A 115 -20.14 10.14 5.92
C ASN A 115 -18.65 10.28 6.31
N PRO A 116 -17.75 9.66 5.52
CA PRO A 116 -16.33 9.57 5.86
C PRO A 116 -15.67 10.94 5.85
N TYR A 117 -14.57 11.06 6.59
CA TYR A 117 -13.70 12.23 6.49
C TYR A 117 -13.04 12.29 5.11
N CYS A 118 -13.28 13.38 4.40
CA CYS A 118 -12.78 13.63 3.05
C CYS A 118 -11.35 14.17 3.08
N ILE A 119 -10.47 13.60 2.26
CA ILE A 119 -9.07 14.01 2.09
C ILE A 119 -8.91 14.60 0.69
N TYR A 120 -8.63 15.90 0.59
CA TYR A 120 -8.46 16.61 -0.69
C TYR A 120 -7.01 16.91 -1.02
N THR A 121 -6.16 17.06 0.01
CA THR A 121 -4.79 17.54 -0.15
C THR A 121 -3.79 16.69 0.63
N LEU A 122 -2.49 16.88 0.33
CA LEU A 122 -1.42 16.29 1.14
C LEU A 122 -1.45 16.76 2.59
N ALA A 123 -1.86 18.01 2.84
CA ALA A 123 -1.99 18.54 4.19
C ALA A 123 -3.08 17.78 4.98
N ASP A 124 -4.20 17.45 4.33
CA ASP A 124 -5.27 16.63 4.94
C ASP A 124 -4.77 15.23 5.29
N LEU A 125 -4.04 14.60 4.37
CA LEU A 125 -3.46 13.27 4.55
C LEU A 125 -2.41 13.25 5.69
N LYS A 126 -1.50 14.24 5.73
CA LYS A 126 -0.50 14.39 6.80
C LYS A 126 -1.17 14.66 8.15
N ASN A 127 -2.25 15.43 8.16
CA ASN A 127 -3.05 15.65 9.37
C ASN A 127 -3.70 14.36 9.90
N LEU A 128 -4.20 13.50 9.01
CA LEU A 128 -4.68 12.16 9.37
C LEU A 128 -3.55 11.38 10.02
N ARG A 129 -2.42 11.23 9.31
CA ARG A 129 -1.23 10.53 9.81
C ARG A 129 -0.83 11.01 11.20
N ASP A 130 -0.67 12.31 11.39
CA ASP A 130 -0.23 12.88 12.66
C ASP A 130 -1.24 12.64 13.78
N SER A 131 -2.54 12.61 13.45
CA SER A 131 -3.58 12.30 14.44
C SER A 131 -3.55 10.83 14.87
N ILE A 132 -3.33 9.91 13.92
CA ILE A 132 -3.20 8.48 14.21
C ILE A 132 -1.93 8.22 15.00
N ASN A 133 -0.78 8.75 14.56
CA ASN A 133 0.53 8.52 15.20
C ASN A 133 0.62 9.13 16.60
N LYS A 134 -0.22 10.12 16.94
CA LYS A 134 -0.39 10.65 18.31
C LYS A 134 -1.42 9.88 19.16
N ASN A 135 -1.92 8.75 18.66
CA ASN A 135 -2.95 7.92 19.26
C ASN A 135 -4.22 8.71 19.64
N ASN A 136 -4.66 9.61 18.75
CA ASN A 136 -5.85 10.40 19.01
C ASN A 136 -7.13 9.57 18.81
N ALA A 137 -7.78 9.23 19.93
CA ALA A 137 -8.99 8.41 19.96
C ALA A 137 -10.15 8.95 19.10
N ALA A 138 -10.19 10.26 18.81
CA ALA A 138 -11.22 10.85 17.95
C ALA A 138 -11.10 10.42 16.47
N TYR A 139 -9.93 9.95 16.05
CA TYR A 139 -9.58 9.69 14.64
C TYR A 139 -9.17 8.23 14.36
N GLY A 140 -8.70 7.49 15.38
CA GLY A 140 -8.14 6.14 15.23
C GLY A 140 -9.03 5.08 14.56
N ASN A 141 -10.33 5.14 14.84
CA ASN A 141 -11.34 4.20 14.34
C ASN A 141 -12.45 4.94 13.58
N LYS A 142 -12.09 5.56 12.46
CA LYS A 142 -12.98 6.37 11.61
C LYS A 142 -12.82 5.98 10.15
N ALA A 143 -13.81 6.36 9.34
CA ALA A 143 -13.78 6.20 7.90
C ALA A 143 -13.20 7.45 7.21
N TYR A 144 -12.31 7.22 6.25
CA TYR A 144 -11.64 8.23 5.44
C TYR A 144 -11.82 7.92 3.97
N LYS A 145 -11.90 8.97 3.14
CA LYS A 145 -12.06 8.84 1.70
C LYS A 145 -11.20 9.85 0.95
N LEU A 146 -10.41 9.38 -0.01
CA LEU A 146 -9.70 10.26 -0.94
C LEU A 146 -10.67 10.90 -1.92
N MET A 147 -10.51 12.22 -2.10
CA MET A 147 -11.32 13.02 -3.02
C MET A 147 -10.52 13.50 -4.23
N ALA A 148 -9.20 13.42 -4.18
CA ALA A 148 -8.29 13.80 -5.24
C ALA A 148 -7.09 12.85 -5.28
N ASP A 149 -6.43 12.80 -6.44
CA ASP A 149 -5.09 12.21 -6.54
C ASP A 149 -4.09 13.09 -5.79
N LEU A 150 -3.12 12.47 -5.13
CA LEU A 150 -2.16 13.14 -4.27
C LEU A 150 -0.74 12.89 -4.79
N ASP A 151 0.02 13.96 -5.04
CA ASP A 151 1.34 13.86 -5.64
C ASP A 151 2.44 14.38 -4.71
N PHE A 152 3.32 13.48 -4.25
CA PHE A 152 4.45 13.78 -3.37
C PHE A 152 5.69 14.32 -4.10
N SER A 153 5.65 14.56 -5.42
CA SER A 153 6.83 15.03 -6.19
C SER A 153 7.47 16.33 -5.68
N LYS A 154 6.72 17.15 -4.95
CA LYS A 154 7.19 18.42 -4.33
C LYS A 154 7.58 18.27 -2.86
N GLU A 155 7.38 17.10 -2.27
CA GLU A 155 7.68 16.82 -0.87
C GLU A 155 9.15 16.41 -0.74
N THR A 156 9.88 17.07 0.15
CA THR A 156 11.29 16.77 0.41
C THR A 156 11.49 15.79 1.54
N ASP A 157 10.53 15.73 2.47
CA ASP A 157 10.61 14.88 3.64
C ASP A 157 10.08 13.48 3.34
N PRO A 158 10.75 12.43 3.86
CA PRO A 158 10.28 11.06 3.70
C PRO A 158 8.91 10.87 4.34
N TRP A 159 8.11 9.97 3.76
CA TRP A 159 6.84 9.59 4.35
C TRP A 159 7.06 8.88 5.68
N ILE A 160 6.36 9.35 6.71
CA ILE A 160 6.20 8.63 7.96
C ILE A 160 4.91 7.82 7.84
N PRO A 161 4.93 6.49 8.00
CA PRO A 161 3.74 5.65 7.89
C PRO A 161 2.61 6.07 8.84
N ILE A 162 1.36 5.89 8.42
CA ILE A 162 0.18 6.03 9.30
C ILE A 162 0.12 4.80 10.22
N GLY A 163 0.04 5.01 11.53
CA GLY A 163 0.23 3.94 12.51
C GLY A 163 1.68 3.45 12.50
N ASN A 164 2.63 4.35 12.75
CA ASN A 164 4.07 4.05 12.70
C ASN A 164 4.59 3.14 13.83
N ASP A 165 3.72 2.75 14.76
CA ASP A 165 3.99 1.85 15.88
C ASP A 165 2.72 1.03 16.21
N LEU A 166 2.88 -0.12 16.86
CA LEU A 166 1.74 -0.97 17.25
C LEU A 166 0.75 -0.25 18.17
N SER A 167 1.22 0.66 19.04
CA SER A 167 0.38 1.43 19.96
C SER A 167 -0.52 2.46 19.26
N CYS A 168 -0.24 2.78 18.00
CA CYS A 168 -0.98 3.74 17.19
C CYS A 168 -1.52 3.15 15.88
N SER A 169 -1.70 1.82 15.82
CA SER A 169 -2.23 1.11 14.64
C SER A 169 -3.52 1.74 14.10
N PHE A 170 -3.62 1.86 12.78
CA PHE A 170 -4.86 2.32 12.14
C PHE A 170 -5.94 1.23 12.23
N LYS A 171 -7.15 1.58 12.70
CA LYS A 171 -8.25 0.62 12.93
C LYS A 171 -9.50 0.88 12.09
N GLY A 172 -9.46 1.97 11.32
CA GLY A 172 -10.63 2.50 10.62
C GLY A 172 -10.84 1.93 9.22
N VAL A 173 -11.57 2.70 8.42
CA VAL A 173 -11.78 2.43 7.00
C VAL A 173 -11.03 3.48 6.19
N PHE A 174 -10.22 3.07 5.22
CA PHE A 174 -9.60 3.96 4.26
C PHE A 174 -10.04 3.58 2.85
N ASP A 175 -10.84 4.44 2.23
CA ASP A 175 -11.31 4.28 0.86
C ASP A 175 -10.54 5.21 -0.07
N GLY A 176 -9.62 4.65 -0.85
CA GLY A 176 -8.88 5.39 -1.86
C GLY A 176 -9.77 5.89 -2.99
N ASN A 177 -11.02 5.42 -3.11
CA ASN A 177 -12.02 5.93 -4.05
C ASN A 177 -11.52 5.95 -5.52
N GLY A 178 -10.64 5.01 -5.88
CA GLY A 178 -10.01 4.92 -7.19
C GLY A 178 -8.99 6.04 -7.47
N LYS A 179 -8.56 6.77 -6.44
CA LYS A 179 -7.53 7.81 -6.51
C LYS A 179 -6.15 7.21 -6.25
N THR A 180 -5.14 7.88 -6.78
CA THR A 180 -3.74 7.48 -6.65
C THR A 180 -2.96 8.44 -5.75
N ILE A 181 -2.01 7.88 -5.00
CA ILE A 181 -0.98 8.62 -4.28
C ILE A 181 0.36 8.28 -4.95
N THR A 182 1.04 9.28 -5.50
CA THR A 182 2.23 9.08 -6.35
C THR A 182 3.47 9.71 -5.77
N HIS A 183 4.64 9.25 -6.24
CA HIS A 183 5.96 9.75 -5.88
C HIS A 183 6.29 9.62 -4.37
N MET A 184 5.73 8.58 -3.74
CA MET A 184 5.96 8.34 -2.31
C MET A 184 7.36 7.78 -2.05
N LYS A 185 7.96 8.17 -0.92
CA LYS A 185 9.28 7.70 -0.47
C LYS A 185 9.28 7.37 1.01
N ILE A 186 9.91 6.26 1.39
CA ILE A 186 10.33 5.99 2.77
C ILE A 186 11.84 5.71 2.72
N SER A 187 12.63 6.78 2.73
CA SER A 187 14.10 6.79 2.65
C SER A 187 14.56 8.24 2.84
N ASP A 188 15.74 8.50 3.41
CA ASP A 188 16.37 9.80 3.23
C ASP A 188 17.41 9.76 2.09
N GLN A 189 17.76 10.92 1.51
CA GLN A 189 18.69 10.96 0.37
C GLN A 189 20.07 10.35 0.67
N SER A 190 20.49 10.39 1.94
CA SER A 190 21.73 9.77 2.41
C SER A 190 21.64 8.27 2.62
N HIS A 191 20.45 7.68 2.60
CA HIS A 191 20.15 6.30 2.99
C HIS A 191 20.68 5.94 4.39
N ASP A 192 20.90 6.94 5.24
CA ASP A 192 21.64 6.84 6.52
C ASP A 192 20.70 6.90 7.73
N ARG A 193 19.50 7.48 7.57
CA ARG A 193 18.51 7.50 8.67
C ARG A 193 17.75 6.18 8.79
N THR A 194 17.74 5.68 10.01
CA THR A 194 17.09 4.46 10.48
C THR A 194 15.58 4.67 10.63
N TYR A 195 14.82 4.30 9.60
CA TYR A 195 13.36 4.35 9.66
C TYR A 195 12.70 2.98 9.45
N THR A 196 11.85 2.73 10.46
CA THR A 196 10.62 1.96 10.46
C THR A 196 10.75 0.47 10.23
N GLN A 197 10.79 -0.24 11.36
CA GLN A 197 10.32 -1.62 11.47
C GLN A 197 9.03 -1.88 10.67
N TYR A 198 8.14 -0.88 10.56
CA TYR A 198 6.86 -0.95 9.85
C TYR A 198 6.82 0.05 8.70
N ALA A 199 7.30 -0.34 7.52
CA ALA A 199 7.32 0.51 6.33
C ALA A 199 6.11 0.24 5.43
N GLY A 200 5.46 1.31 5.00
CA GLY A 200 4.33 1.29 4.08
C GLY A 200 3.55 2.60 4.12
N PHE A 201 2.46 2.68 3.36
CA PHE A 201 1.55 3.81 3.49
C PHE A 201 0.94 3.85 4.90
N PHE A 202 0.49 2.69 5.36
CA PHE A 202 0.29 2.37 6.76
C PHE A 202 1.49 1.59 7.31
N GLY A 203 1.92 1.90 8.53
CA GLY A 203 2.91 1.10 9.24
C GLY A 203 2.23 -0.13 9.80
N CYS A 204 1.30 0.10 10.72
CA CYS A 204 0.54 -0.89 11.46
C CYS A 204 -0.97 -0.71 11.25
N ILE A 205 -1.67 -1.81 11.00
CA ILE A 205 -3.14 -1.87 10.90
C ILE A 205 -3.72 -2.91 11.87
N GLU A 206 -4.89 -2.64 12.43
CA GLU A 206 -5.58 -3.56 13.35
C GLU A 206 -7.06 -3.62 13.05
N GLY A 207 -7.51 -4.70 12.41
CA GLY A 207 -8.91 -4.86 11.99
C GLY A 207 -9.37 -3.82 10.95
N ALA A 208 -8.44 -3.12 10.30
CA ALA A 208 -8.76 -2.05 9.36
C ALA A 208 -9.36 -2.59 8.07
N ILE A 209 -10.07 -1.71 7.34
CA ILE A 209 -10.52 -1.97 5.97
C ILE A 209 -9.88 -0.93 5.07
N ILE A 210 -8.97 -1.35 4.20
CA ILE A 210 -8.33 -0.51 3.20
C ILE A 210 -8.82 -0.96 1.84
N LYS A 211 -9.36 -0.03 1.05
CA LYS A 211 -9.89 -0.37 -0.26
C LYS A 211 -9.71 0.69 -1.32
N ASN A 212 -9.75 0.28 -2.58
CA ASN A 212 -9.77 1.16 -3.75
C ASN A 212 -8.59 2.16 -3.81
N SER A 213 -7.43 1.77 -3.28
CA SER A 213 -6.27 2.66 -3.11
C SER A 213 -5.16 2.32 -4.09
N GLY A 214 -4.65 3.34 -4.77
CA GLY A 214 -3.45 3.26 -5.59
C GLY A 214 -2.26 3.95 -4.99
N ILE A 215 -1.13 3.25 -4.87
CA ILE A 215 0.09 3.82 -4.31
C ILE A 215 1.26 3.55 -5.24
N VAL A 216 1.84 4.61 -5.79
CA VAL A 216 3.01 4.56 -6.66
C VAL A 216 4.21 5.10 -5.88
N TRP A 217 5.12 4.18 -5.56
CA TRP A 217 6.34 4.45 -4.84
C TRP A 217 7.45 4.88 -5.81
N GLU A 218 8.19 5.92 -5.44
CA GLU A 218 9.53 6.10 -6.01
C GLU A 218 10.49 5.10 -5.38
N GLU A 219 10.49 5.02 -4.05
CA GLU A 219 11.28 4.02 -3.34
C GLU A 219 10.76 3.76 -1.92
N ILE A 220 10.91 2.52 -1.46
CA ILE A 220 10.96 2.20 -0.03
C ILE A 220 12.35 1.64 0.25
N VAL A 221 13.13 2.37 1.04
CA VAL A 221 14.44 1.94 1.51
C VAL A 221 14.39 1.79 3.01
N THR A 222 14.66 0.58 3.51
CA THR A 222 14.74 0.35 4.95
C THR A 222 16.07 -0.28 5.34
N ASN A 223 16.51 0.09 6.53
CA ASN A 223 17.65 -0.48 7.21
C ASN A 223 17.17 -0.90 8.61
N SER A 224 17.06 -2.22 8.87
CA SER A 224 16.68 -2.66 10.22
C SER A 224 17.81 -2.33 11.21
N VAL A 225 17.43 -1.60 12.25
CA VAL A 225 18.35 -0.86 13.12
C VAL A 225 19.08 -1.76 14.12
N THR A 226 18.60 -2.98 14.35
CA THR A 226 19.20 -3.94 15.29
C THR A 226 19.05 -5.37 14.78
N SER A 227 19.96 -6.27 15.18
CA SER A 227 19.91 -7.71 14.86
C SER A 227 18.65 -8.42 15.39
N ASP A 228 17.90 -7.75 16.28
CA ASP A 228 16.89 -8.40 17.12
C ASP A 228 15.45 -8.06 16.69
N THR A 229 15.26 -7.27 15.63
CA THR A 229 13.91 -6.88 15.16
C THR A 229 13.72 -7.11 13.67
N ASN A 230 12.58 -7.74 13.32
CA ASN A 230 12.20 -7.96 11.93
C ASN A 230 11.74 -6.66 11.28
N ALA A 231 12.16 -6.41 10.04
CA ALA A 231 11.56 -5.36 9.20
C ALA A 231 10.28 -5.89 8.52
N TYR A 232 9.24 -5.06 8.46
CA TYR A 232 7.96 -5.34 7.82
C TYR A 232 7.68 -4.26 6.78
N ILE A 233 7.69 -4.63 5.51
CA ILE A 233 7.61 -3.70 4.39
C ILE A 233 6.45 -4.10 3.50
N GLY A 234 5.49 -3.20 3.34
CA GLY A 234 4.41 -3.37 2.38
C GLY A 234 3.96 -2.07 1.75
N GLY A 235 3.68 -2.08 0.46
CA GLY A 235 3.28 -0.86 -0.24
C GLY A 235 1.98 -0.25 0.26
N ILE A 236 1.07 -1.06 0.82
CA ILE A 236 -0.11 -0.58 1.54
C ILE A 236 0.12 -0.58 3.04
N ALA A 237 0.57 -1.70 3.62
CA ALA A 237 0.77 -1.84 5.06
C ALA A 237 2.06 -2.60 5.41
N GLY A 238 2.82 -2.14 6.40
CA GLY A 238 3.96 -2.90 6.91
C GLY A 238 3.53 -4.17 7.63
N TYR A 239 2.73 -4.01 8.69
CA TYR A 239 2.28 -5.08 9.59
C TYR A 239 0.79 -4.92 9.92
N GLY A 240 0.08 -6.01 10.16
CA GLY A 240 -1.20 -5.93 10.86
C GLY A 240 -2.25 -6.94 10.43
N SER A 241 -3.49 -6.71 10.86
CA SER A 241 -4.66 -7.53 10.51
C SER A 241 -5.76 -6.67 9.89
N GLY A 242 -6.68 -7.30 9.16
CA GLY A 242 -7.78 -6.60 8.48
C GLY A 242 -7.96 -7.02 7.03
N THR A 243 -8.67 -6.19 6.27
CA THR A 243 -8.99 -6.41 4.86
C THR A 243 -8.31 -5.37 4.00
N ILE A 244 -7.59 -5.81 2.97
CA ILE A 244 -7.07 -4.99 1.88
C ILE A 244 -7.74 -5.46 0.58
N ASP A 245 -8.55 -4.60 -0.04
CA ASP A 245 -9.39 -4.96 -1.18
C ASP A 245 -9.28 -3.96 -2.33
N ASN A 246 -9.11 -4.44 -3.56
CA ASN A 246 -9.02 -3.56 -4.73
C ASN A 246 -7.92 -2.48 -4.59
N CYS A 247 -6.75 -2.87 -4.08
CA CYS A 247 -5.62 -1.98 -3.90
C CYS A 247 -4.50 -2.29 -4.90
N HIS A 248 -3.73 -1.27 -5.24
CA HIS A 248 -2.64 -1.40 -6.19
C HIS A 248 -1.36 -0.69 -5.76
N THR A 249 -0.24 -1.36 -5.98
CA THR A 249 1.09 -0.82 -5.69
C THR A 249 2.06 -1.01 -6.85
N SER A 250 2.97 -0.07 -7.03
CA SER A 250 4.09 -0.14 -7.98
C SER A 250 5.28 0.65 -7.45
N GLY A 251 6.47 0.41 -8.00
CA GLY A 251 7.72 1.08 -7.59
C GLY A 251 8.82 0.10 -7.20
N GLU A 252 9.85 0.60 -6.51
CA GLU A 252 11.00 -0.21 -6.08
C GLU A 252 11.11 -0.28 -4.54
N PHE A 253 11.19 -1.49 -4.00
CA PHE A 253 11.47 -1.74 -2.58
C PHE A 253 12.87 -2.33 -2.42
N LEU A 254 13.75 -1.61 -1.74
CA LEU A 254 15.15 -1.95 -1.52
C LEU A 254 15.42 -2.21 -0.03
N PHE A 255 15.89 -3.42 0.28
CA PHE A 255 16.30 -3.79 1.63
C PHE A 255 17.83 -3.74 1.77
N LEU A 256 18.36 -2.76 2.52
CA LEU A 256 19.81 -2.49 2.51
C LEU A 256 20.64 -3.41 3.41
N LYS A 257 20.04 -4.02 4.44
CA LYS A 257 20.77 -4.82 5.43
C LYS A 257 20.31 -6.27 5.42
N PRO A 258 20.95 -7.12 4.61
CA PRO A 258 20.38 -8.41 4.27
C PRO A 258 20.61 -9.48 5.35
N ASP A 259 21.36 -9.15 6.41
CA ASP A 259 21.62 -10.04 7.55
C ASP A 259 20.51 -10.00 8.62
N VAL A 260 19.51 -9.13 8.45
CA VAL A 260 18.35 -9.05 9.34
C VAL A 260 17.14 -9.74 8.72
N SER A 261 16.40 -10.49 9.53
CA SER A 261 15.14 -11.08 9.10
C SER A 261 14.12 -9.99 8.74
N GLY A 262 13.38 -10.19 7.66
CA GLY A 262 12.42 -9.20 7.18
C GLY A 262 11.30 -9.84 6.36
N TYR A 263 10.18 -9.15 6.27
CA TYR A 263 9.00 -9.55 5.50
C TYR A 263 8.67 -8.42 4.53
N VAL A 264 8.73 -8.71 3.24
CA VAL A 264 8.55 -7.73 2.17
C VAL A 264 7.44 -8.20 1.26
N GLY A 265 6.31 -7.51 1.28
CA GLY A 265 5.21 -7.72 0.34
C GLY A 265 5.03 -6.50 -0.54
N GLY A 266 4.61 -6.64 -1.79
CA GLY A 266 4.21 -5.47 -2.55
C GLY A 266 2.96 -4.77 -1.99
N ILE A 267 2.05 -5.52 -1.34
CA ILE A 267 0.86 -4.99 -0.66
C ILE A 267 1.05 -4.94 0.86
N ILE A 268 1.35 -6.08 1.49
CA ILE A 268 1.55 -6.15 2.95
C ILE A 268 2.84 -6.89 3.32
N GLY A 269 3.63 -6.34 4.24
CA GLY A 269 4.82 -7.02 4.74
C GLY A 269 4.45 -8.29 5.52
N TYR A 270 3.73 -8.11 6.63
CA TYR A 270 3.24 -9.20 7.48
C TYR A 270 1.77 -9.01 7.84
N GLY A 271 0.92 -9.91 7.33
CA GLY A 271 -0.50 -9.95 7.68
C GLY A 271 -0.78 -10.99 8.77
N ALA A 272 -1.11 -10.50 9.97
CA ALA A 272 -1.51 -11.29 11.13
C ALA A 272 -2.97 -11.73 11.05
N MET A 273 -3.29 -12.87 11.67
CA MET A 273 -4.64 -13.43 11.64
C MET A 273 -5.66 -12.53 12.37
N PRO A 274 -6.84 -12.24 11.78
CA PRO A 274 -7.25 -12.55 10.41
C PRO A 274 -6.80 -11.47 9.41
N ALA A 275 -6.05 -11.87 8.37
CA ALA A 275 -5.72 -11.00 7.24
C ALA A 275 -6.41 -11.49 5.96
N SER A 276 -6.99 -10.57 5.20
CA SER A 276 -7.61 -10.87 3.90
C SER A 276 -7.12 -9.87 2.86
N ILE A 277 -6.58 -10.38 1.76
CA ILE A 277 -6.19 -9.59 0.60
C ILE A 277 -6.99 -10.07 -0.60
N ALA A 278 -7.75 -9.16 -1.20
CA ALA A 278 -8.63 -9.48 -2.32
C ALA A 278 -8.47 -8.49 -3.46
N ASN A 279 -8.65 -8.97 -4.70
CA ASN A 279 -8.78 -8.14 -5.90
C ASN A 279 -7.64 -7.12 -6.08
N SER A 280 -6.44 -7.41 -5.57
CA SER A 280 -5.35 -6.46 -5.45
C SER A 280 -4.16 -6.84 -6.31
N HIS A 281 -3.40 -5.85 -6.77
CA HIS A 281 -2.28 -6.09 -7.68
C HIS A 281 -1.02 -5.32 -7.28
N SER A 282 0.14 -5.91 -7.58
CA SER A 282 1.43 -5.30 -7.29
C SER A 282 2.39 -5.46 -8.46
N ASP A 283 2.95 -4.35 -8.91
CA ASP A 283 4.06 -4.29 -9.87
C ASP A 283 5.34 -3.75 -9.21
N VAL A 284 5.56 -4.15 -7.95
CA VAL A 284 6.71 -3.69 -7.17
C VAL A 284 7.93 -4.58 -7.44
N GLU A 285 9.05 -3.97 -7.82
CA GLU A 285 10.34 -4.63 -7.81
C GLU A 285 10.87 -4.73 -6.38
N ILE A 286 11.19 -5.95 -5.92
CA ILE A 286 11.76 -6.18 -4.59
C ILE A 286 13.21 -6.61 -4.72
N ARG A 287 14.11 -5.95 -3.98
CA ARG A 287 15.54 -6.27 -3.96
C ARG A 287 16.02 -6.56 -2.54
N ASN A 288 16.81 -7.62 -2.39
CA ASN A 288 17.48 -8.03 -1.15
C ASN A 288 16.54 -8.40 0.02
N GLY A 289 15.27 -8.72 -0.25
CA GLY A 289 14.34 -9.10 0.80
C GLY A 289 14.68 -10.45 1.48
N TYR A 290 14.05 -10.75 2.61
CA TYR A 290 14.28 -12.00 3.33
C TYR A 290 13.14 -13.02 3.11
N ASN A 291 11.95 -12.75 3.64
CA ASN A 291 10.71 -13.39 3.21
C ASN A 291 9.97 -12.42 2.29
N SER A 292 9.89 -12.73 1.00
CA SER A 292 9.40 -11.79 0.00
C SER A 292 8.31 -12.37 -0.88
N GLY A 293 7.25 -11.61 -1.07
CA GLY A 293 6.29 -11.91 -2.12
C GLY A 293 5.71 -10.68 -2.80
N GLY A 294 5.24 -10.86 -4.03
CA GLY A 294 4.71 -9.74 -4.80
C GLY A 294 3.47 -9.12 -4.15
N ILE A 295 2.66 -9.90 -3.43
CA ILE A 295 1.52 -9.40 -2.64
C ILE A 295 1.86 -9.35 -1.15
N ALA A 296 2.30 -10.47 -0.57
CA ALA A 296 2.57 -10.57 0.86
C ALA A 296 3.96 -11.14 1.17
N GLY A 297 4.67 -10.55 2.12
CA GLY A 297 5.90 -11.16 2.66
C GLY A 297 5.57 -12.40 3.50
N TYR A 298 4.69 -12.21 4.49
CA TYR A 298 4.09 -13.28 5.29
C TYR A 298 2.60 -13.02 5.49
N LEU A 299 1.76 -14.06 5.40
CA LEU A 299 0.32 -13.92 5.62
C LEU A 299 -0.27 -15.10 6.38
N ILE A 300 -1.08 -14.82 7.41
CA ILE A 300 -2.01 -15.78 8.01
C ILE A 300 -3.43 -15.37 7.64
N GLY A 301 -4.01 -16.03 6.63
CA GLY A 301 -5.35 -15.74 6.16
C GLY A 301 -5.57 -16.08 4.68
N THR A 302 -6.25 -15.20 3.95
CA THR A 302 -6.66 -15.46 2.55
C THR A 302 -6.06 -14.45 1.58
N ILE A 303 -5.53 -14.94 0.46
CA ILE A 303 -5.24 -14.16 -0.74
C ILE A 303 -6.18 -14.64 -1.84
N SER A 304 -6.96 -13.73 -2.42
CA SER A 304 -7.91 -14.08 -3.47
C SER A 304 -7.89 -13.08 -4.62
N ASN A 305 -7.96 -13.57 -5.86
CA ASN A 305 -8.05 -12.72 -7.05
C ASN A 305 -6.91 -11.66 -7.11
N CYS A 306 -5.69 -12.03 -6.75
CA CYS A 306 -4.55 -11.10 -6.69
C CYS A 306 -3.52 -11.41 -7.78
N SER A 307 -2.78 -10.38 -8.21
CA SER A 307 -1.75 -10.53 -9.25
C SER A 307 -0.46 -9.78 -8.92
N ALA A 308 0.67 -10.41 -9.22
CA ALA A 308 1.99 -9.77 -9.07
C ALA A 308 2.82 -9.82 -10.35
N ALA A 309 3.34 -8.68 -10.79
CA ALA A 309 4.16 -8.57 -12.00
C ALA A 309 5.62 -8.19 -11.73
N GLY A 310 5.89 -7.54 -10.60
CA GLY A 310 7.24 -7.09 -10.25
C GLY A 310 8.20 -8.23 -9.95
N ASN A 311 9.48 -8.01 -10.26
CA ASN A 311 10.55 -9.01 -10.06
C ASN A 311 10.98 -9.08 -8.59
N LEU A 312 11.28 -10.28 -8.11
CA LEU A 312 11.91 -10.51 -6.81
C LEU A 312 13.39 -10.86 -7.03
N ASN A 313 14.30 -10.04 -6.54
CA ASN A 313 15.75 -10.21 -6.72
C ASN A 313 16.48 -10.34 -5.38
N SER A 314 17.43 -11.28 -5.31
CA SER A 314 18.35 -11.47 -4.20
C SER A 314 17.65 -11.78 -2.86
N VAL A 315 16.62 -12.63 -2.89
CA VAL A 315 15.85 -12.99 -1.68
C VAL A 315 16.54 -14.11 -0.88
N ARG A 316 16.49 -14.00 0.46
CA ARG A 316 17.30 -14.80 1.41
C ARG A 316 16.59 -15.87 2.25
N LYS A 317 15.29 -16.18 2.06
CA LYS A 317 14.67 -17.31 2.79
C LYS A 317 13.51 -17.94 2.05
N TYR A 318 12.43 -17.18 1.90
CA TYR A 318 11.24 -17.60 1.18
C TYR A 318 10.89 -16.54 0.14
N ALA A 319 10.85 -16.93 -1.14
CA ALA A 319 10.34 -16.07 -2.19
C ALA A 319 9.11 -16.71 -2.82
N GLY A 320 8.04 -15.95 -2.97
CA GLY A 320 6.97 -16.38 -3.86
C GLY A 320 6.28 -15.24 -4.56
N GLY A 321 5.91 -15.44 -5.82
CA GLY A 321 5.41 -14.35 -6.65
C GLY A 321 4.16 -13.72 -6.07
N ILE A 322 3.29 -14.47 -5.38
CA ILE A 322 2.19 -13.93 -4.59
C ILE A 322 2.60 -13.76 -3.12
N ALA A 323 3.06 -14.83 -2.47
CA ALA A 323 3.42 -14.80 -1.05
C ALA A 323 4.81 -15.39 -0.80
N GLY A 324 5.63 -14.72 0.03
CA GLY A 324 6.87 -15.32 0.51
C GLY A 324 6.55 -16.57 1.34
N CYS A 325 5.86 -16.35 2.45
CA CYS A 325 5.34 -17.42 3.31
C CYS A 325 3.86 -17.18 3.63
N SER A 326 3.05 -18.23 3.64
CA SER A 326 1.63 -18.08 3.93
C SER A 326 1.01 -19.27 4.64
N VAL A 327 -0.02 -18.99 5.43
CA VAL A 327 -0.87 -19.98 6.11
C VAL A 327 -2.33 -19.66 5.79
N GLY A 328 -3.07 -20.62 5.24
CA GLY A 328 -4.48 -20.45 4.87
C GLY A 328 -4.78 -20.77 3.41
N LEU A 329 -5.45 -19.86 2.69
CA LEU A 329 -5.91 -20.08 1.31
C LEU A 329 -5.30 -19.05 0.36
N ILE A 330 -4.69 -19.52 -0.72
CA ILE A 330 -4.39 -18.69 -1.90
C ILE A 330 -5.26 -19.19 -3.03
N ILE A 331 -6.11 -18.33 -3.59
CA ILE A 331 -7.08 -18.71 -4.63
C ILE A 331 -7.13 -17.71 -5.79
N ASN A 332 -7.30 -18.21 -7.00
CA ASN A 332 -7.51 -17.41 -8.22
C ASN A 332 -6.44 -16.31 -8.41
N SER A 333 -5.19 -16.59 -8.06
CA SER A 333 -4.12 -15.58 -8.00
C SER A 333 -2.93 -15.98 -8.86
N TYR A 334 -2.20 -15.00 -9.40
CA TYR A 334 -1.13 -15.29 -10.34
C TYR A 334 0.08 -14.37 -10.29
N SER A 335 1.24 -14.91 -10.66
CA SER A 335 2.49 -14.15 -10.75
C SER A 335 3.10 -14.22 -12.15
N LEU A 336 3.62 -13.08 -12.59
CA LEU A 336 4.28 -12.92 -13.89
C LEU A 336 5.76 -12.57 -13.76
N GLY A 337 6.16 -11.96 -12.63
CA GLY A 337 7.53 -11.50 -12.37
C GLY A 337 8.52 -12.64 -12.22
N LYS A 338 9.79 -12.35 -12.51
CA LYS A 338 10.93 -13.27 -12.31
C LYS A 338 11.27 -13.37 -10.81
N LEU A 339 11.61 -14.57 -10.36
CA LEU A 339 12.07 -14.86 -8.99
C LEU A 339 13.54 -15.29 -9.02
N CYS A 340 14.42 -14.36 -8.66
CA CYS A 340 15.87 -14.54 -8.49
C CYS A 340 16.23 -14.52 -7.00
N LEU A 341 16.66 -15.63 -6.43
CA LEU A 341 17.08 -15.79 -5.04
C LEU A 341 18.59 -15.94 -4.95
N TYR A 342 19.14 -15.70 -3.75
CA TYR A 342 20.46 -16.22 -3.41
C TYR A 342 20.41 -17.76 -3.34
N SER A 343 21.54 -18.42 -3.62
CA SER A 343 21.66 -19.87 -3.45
C SER A 343 21.36 -20.27 -1.99
N GLY A 344 20.67 -21.39 -1.77
CA GLY A 344 20.34 -21.90 -0.44
C GLY A 344 18.90 -21.72 0.05
N TYR A 345 18.02 -21.07 -0.72
CA TYR A 345 16.70 -20.63 -0.23
C TYR A 345 15.51 -21.15 -1.04
N VAL A 346 14.29 -21.03 -0.52
CA VAL A 346 13.09 -21.67 -1.05
C VAL A 346 12.31 -20.70 -1.94
N SER A 347 11.90 -21.15 -3.13
CA SER A 347 11.12 -20.36 -4.08
C SER A 347 9.93 -21.09 -4.66
N GLY A 348 8.82 -20.37 -4.82
CA GLY A 348 7.65 -20.87 -5.54
C GLY A 348 6.97 -19.79 -6.34
N GLY A 349 6.57 -20.06 -7.57
CA GLY A 349 5.97 -19.03 -8.42
C GLY A 349 4.77 -18.34 -7.76
N VAL A 350 3.94 -19.06 -7.01
CA VAL A 350 2.85 -18.49 -6.20
C VAL A 350 3.30 -18.29 -4.76
N SER A 351 3.84 -19.32 -4.10
CA SER A 351 4.26 -19.23 -2.69
C SER A 351 5.61 -19.89 -2.43
N GLY A 352 6.51 -19.23 -1.71
CA GLY A 352 7.78 -19.86 -1.28
C GLY A 352 7.51 -21.01 -0.32
N TYR A 353 6.93 -20.70 0.84
CA TYR A 353 6.39 -21.68 1.79
C TYR A 353 4.88 -21.47 1.95
N HIS A 354 4.10 -22.54 1.95
CA HIS A 354 2.65 -22.47 2.14
C HIS A 354 2.14 -23.61 3.02
N SER A 355 1.37 -23.27 4.05
CA SER A 355 0.62 -24.22 4.87
C SER A 355 -0.87 -24.01 4.67
N GLY A 356 -1.52 -24.89 3.89
CA GLY A 356 -2.94 -24.77 3.54
C GLY A 356 -3.24 -25.21 2.10
N GLN A 357 -4.07 -24.43 1.40
CA GLN A 357 -4.47 -24.72 0.03
C GLN A 357 -4.06 -23.62 -0.96
N ILE A 358 -3.49 -24.03 -2.09
CA ILE A 358 -3.30 -23.19 -3.28
C ILE A 358 -4.26 -23.69 -4.37
N VAL A 359 -5.15 -22.84 -4.85
CA VAL A 359 -6.28 -23.25 -5.71
C VAL A 359 -6.42 -22.30 -6.90
N ASN A 360 -6.51 -22.84 -8.13
CA ASN A 360 -6.74 -22.04 -9.35
C ASN A 360 -5.69 -20.93 -9.55
N CYS A 361 -4.42 -21.20 -9.23
CA CYS A 361 -3.34 -20.21 -9.32
C CYS A 361 -2.37 -20.55 -10.46
N TYR A 362 -1.66 -19.53 -10.96
CA TYR A 362 -0.62 -19.78 -11.96
C TYR A 362 0.59 -18.87 -11.83
N ALA A 363 1.71 -19.31 -12.40
CA ALA A 363 2.95 -18.54 -12.44
C ALA A 363 3.66 -18.71 -13.79
N THR A 364 4.16 -17.62 -14.34
CA THR A 364 4.83 -17.63 -15.66
C THR A 364 6.27 -17.16 -15.64
N GLY A 365 6.71 -16.49 -14.57
CA GLY A 365 8.07 -16.00 -14.43
C GLY A 365 9.09 -17.12 -14.22
N GLU A 366 10.33 -16.87 -14.62
CA GLU A 366 11.47 -17.75 -14.33
C GLU A 366 11.71 -17.82 -12.81
N ILE A 367 11.98 -19.01 -12.28
CA ILE A 367 12.11 -19.26 -10.84
C ILE A 367 13.44 -19.93 -10.55
N ASN A 368 14.16 -19.45 -9.54
CA ASN A 368 15.35 -20.13 -9.05
C ASN A 368 15.45 -20.21 -7.52
N GLY A 369 16.27 -21.11 -6.98
CA GLY A 369 16.42 -21.37 -5.54
C GLY A 369 16.85 -22.80 -5.24
N THR A 370 16.96 -23.22 -3.98
CA THR A 370 17.33 -24.59 -3.57
C THR A 370 16.12 -25.51 -3.47
N TYR A 371 14.98 -25.00 -3.01
CA TYR A 371 13.69 -25.69 -3.06
C TYR A 371 12.76 -24.89 -3.97
N SER A 372 12.79 -25.21 -5.26
CA SER A 372 12.13 -24.40 -6.29
C SER A 372 10.98 -25.12 -6.95
N GLY A 373 9.79 -24.53 -6.87
CA GLY A 373 8.59 -25.04 -7.53
C GLY A 373 7.91 -24.02 -8.43
N GLY A 374 7.32 -24.47 -9.53
CA GLY A 374 6.58 -23.58 -10.43
C GLY A 374 5.42 -22.85 -9.74
N ILE A 375 4.75 -23.48 -8.79
CA ILE A 375 3.68 -22.93 -7.95
C ILE A 375 4.15 -22.74 -6.51
N ALA A 376 4.74 -23.78 -5.90
CA ALA A 376 5.16 -23.72 -4.51
C ALA A 376 6.55 -24.29 -4.29
N GLY A 377 7.41 -23.61 -3.53
CA GLY A 377 8.66 -24.24 -3.08
C GLY A 377 8.34 -25.39 -2.14
N MET A 378 7.77 -25.05 -0.98
CA MET A 378 7.21 -26.00 -0.02
C MET A 378 5.72 -25.71 0.14
N GLY A 379 4.86 -26.54 -0.45
CA GLY A 379 3.42 -26.36 -0.46
C GLY A 379 2.66 -27.27 0.49
N GLY A 380 1.45 -26.84 0.85
CA GLY A 380 0.42 -27.71 1.41
C GLY A 380 -0.23 -28.55 0.31
N THR A 381 -1.53 -28.35 0.11
CA THR A 381 -2.27 -28.97 -1.00
C THR A 381 -2.42 -28.00 -2.17
N ILE A 382 -2.26 -28.49 -3.39
CA ILE A 382 -2.27 -27.67 -4.62
C ILE A 382 -3.30 -28.24 -5.59
N TYR A 383 -4.24 -27.40 -6.02
CA TYR A 383 -5.36 -27.78 -6.89
C TYR A 383 -5.47 -26.84 -8.09
N ASN A 384 -5.70 -27.40 -9.28
CA ASN A 384 -6.06 -26.64 -10.48
C ASN A 384 -5.04 -25.53 -10.83
N CYS A 385 -3.75 -25.77 -10.61
CA CYS A 385 -2.72 -24.77 -10.83
C CYS A 385 -1.85 -25.08 -12.05
N TYR A 386 -1.26 -24.07 -12.67
CA TYR A 386 -0.28 -24.30 -13.74
C TYR A 386 0.93 -23.37 -13.66
N ALA A 387 2.10 -23.88 -14.07
CA ALA A 387 3.33 -23.11 -14.13
C ALA A 387 3.95 -23.21 -15.52
N SER A 388 4.39 -22.08 -16.09
CA SER A 388 5.02 -22.04 -17.42
C SER A 388 6.45 -21.50 -17.44
N GLY A 389 6.92 -20.94 -16.33
CA GLY A 389 8.30 -20.47 -16.21
C GLY A 389 9.32 -21.62 -16.14
N ASP A 390 10.55 -21.35 -16.57
CA ASP A 390 11.67 -22.25 -16.37
C ASP A 390 12.11 -22.25 -14.91
N ILE A 391 12.58 -23.41 -14.42
CA ILE A 391 12.86 -23.64 -13.00
C ILE A 391 14.30 -24.11 -12.81
N TYR A 392 15.03 -23.39 -11.96
CA TYR A 392 16.45 -23.61 -11.68
C TYR A 392 16.70 -23.85 -10.19
N GLY A 393 16.99 -25.10 -9.84
CA GLY A 393 17.40 -25.55 -8.51
C GLY A 393 18.92 -25.41 -8.28
N TYR A 394 19.36 -24.67 -7.26
CA TYR A 394 20.76 -24.49 -6.90
C TYR A 394 21.14 -25.22 -5.60
N GLY A 395 22.38 -25.71 -5.56
CA GLY A 395 23.10 -26.08 -4.35
C GLY A 395 23.03 -24.99 -3.29
N GLY A 396 22.69 -25.36 -2.05
CA GLY A 396 22.90 -24.45 -0.92
C GLY A 396 24.37 -24.47 -0.52
N ASP A 397 25.11 -23.41 -0.84
CA ASP A 397 26.54 -23.34 -0.50
C ASP A 397 26.78 -23.09 1.01
N ASP A 398 25.79 -22.59 1.76
CA ASP A 398 26.07 -21.97 3.07
C ASP A 398 25.31 -22.46 4.32
N ILE A 399 24.22 -23.26 4.27
CA ILE A 399 23.38 -23.40 5.50
C ILE A 399 23.07 -24.82 6.00
N SER A 400 23.25 -25.92 5.26
CA SER A 400 22.89 -27.23 5.89
C SER A 400 23.31 -28.52 5.20
N ASN A 401 24.01 -28.51 4.06
CA ASN A 401 24.26 -29.75 3.31
C ASN A 401 22.94 -30.49 2.96
N MET A 402 21.80 -29.78 2.97
CA MET A 402 20.49 -30.36 2.64
C MET A 402 20.40 -30.63 1.14
N PRO A 403 19.86 -31.78 0.72
CA PRO A 403 19.58 -32.02 -0.69
C PRO A 403 18.53 -31.00 -1.14
N GLY A 404 18.81 -30.19 -2.16
CA GLY A 404 17.78 -29.33 -2.73
C GLY A 404 16.92 -30.06 -3.77
N PHE A 405 15.79 -29.45 -4.08
CA PHE A 405 14.71 -30.04 -4.87
C PHE A 405 14.17 -29.00 -5.86
N ALA A 406 14.02 -29.40 -7.12
CA ALA A 406 13.32 -28.61 -8.13
C ALA A 406 12.13 -29.39 -8.71
N GLY A 407 10.97 -28.74 -8.85
CA GLY A 407 9.77 -29.38 -9.36
C GLY A 407 8.91 -28.48 -10.25
N GLY A 408 8.41 -29.00 -11.36
CA GLY A 408 7.56 -28.24 -12.30
C GLY A 408 6.33 -27.57 -11.68
N ILE A 409 5.71 -28.19 -10.66
CA ILE A 409 4.63 -27.57 -9.86
C ILE A 409 5.12 -27.23 -8.46
N ALA A 410 5.74 -28.18 -7.76
CA ALA A 410 6.25 -27.92 -6.43
C ALA A 410 7.57 -28.62 -6.18
N ALA A 411 8.48 -28.00 -5.42
CA ALA A 411 9.64 -28.75 -4.94
C ALA A 411 9.19 -29.79 -3.91
N GLN A 412 8.28 -29.43 -3.01
CA GLN A 412 7.60 -30.33 -2.08
C GLN A 412 6.13 -29.92 -1.92
N ALA A 413 5.23 -30.89 -1.77
CA ALA A 413 3.82 -30.64 -1.46
C ALA A 413 3.20 -31.82 -0.70
N LEU A 414 2.18 -31.55 0.13
CA LEU A 414 1.37 -32.59 0.78
C LEU A 414 0.48 -33.33 -0.21
N GLY A 415 -0.01 -32.65 -1.25
CA GLY A 415 -0.82 -33.23 -2.31
C GLY A 415 -0.94 -32.28 -3.50
N ILE A 416 -0.99 -32.84 -4.70
CA ILE A 416 -1.13 -32.08 -5.94
C ILE A 416 -2.20 -32.74 -6.78
N THR A 417 -3.22 -31.99 -7.17
CA THR A 417 -4.32 -32.49 -7.99
C THR A 417 -4.63 -31.55 -9.14
N ASN A 418 -4.85 -32.09 -10.33
CA ASN A 418 -5.27 -31.34 -11.51
C ASN A 418 -4.33 -30.16 -11.86
N CYS A 419 -3.02 -30.37 -11.80
CA CYS A 419 -2.02 -29.33 -12.08
C CYS A 419 -1.22 -29.59 -13.36
N LEU A 420 -0.75 -28.52 -14.02
CA LEU A 420 0.03 -28.59 -15.26
C LEU A 420 1.38 -27.85 -15.18
N ALA A 421 2.48 -28.56 -15.46
CA ALA A 421 3.80 -27.97 -15.62
C ALA A 421 4.16 -27.81 -17.12
N ILE A 422 4.23 -26.57 -17.61
CA ILE A 422 4.41 -26.22 -19.04
C ILE A 422 5.86 -25.86 -19.37
N GLY A 423 6.63 -25.38 -18.39
CA GLY A 423 8.00 -24.87 -18.57
C GLY A 423 8.93 -25.79 -19.39
N ASN A 424 9.96 -25.22 -19.98
CA ASN A 424 10.84 -25.97 -20.88
C ASN A 424 11.81 -26.84 -20.10
N VAL A 425 12.29 -26.35 -18.96
CA VAL A 425 13.37 -27.00 -18.21
C VAL A 425 13.13 -26.93 -16.71
N VAL A 426 13.36 -28.08 -16.05
CA VAL A 426 13.65 -28.17 -14.62
C VAL A 426 15.11 -28.58 -14.50
N LYS A 427 15.96 -27.67 -14.01
CA LYS A 427 17.41 -27.87 -13.90
C LYS A 427 17.83 -27.87 -12.45
N VAL A 428 18.76 -28.74 -12.06
CA VAL A 428 19.39 -28.73 -10.73
C VAL A 428 20.92 -28.71 -10.85
N PHE A 429 21.61 -28.05 -9.91
CA PHE A 429 23.07 -28.01 -9.84
C PHE A 429 23.57 -28.78 -8.59
N SER A 430 24.40 -29.82 -8.80
CA SER A 430 25.16 -30.65 -7.81
C SER A 430 24.40 -31.24 -6.60
N ASN A 431 24.35 -32.58 -6.42
CA ASN A 431 23.78 -33.29 -5.24
C ASN A 431 22.26 -33.08 -4.94
N HIS A 432 21.43 -32.86 -5.97
CA HIS A 432 20.04 -32.40 -5.83
C HIS A 432 19.04 -33.24 -6.64
N ASN A 433 17.77 -33.25 -6.24
CA ASN A 433 16.70 -33.98 -6.90
C ASN A 433 15.86 -33.07 -7.81
N ALA A 434 15.42 -33.58 -8.96
CA ALA A 434 14.55 -32.84 -9.86
C ALA A 434 13.38 -33.70 -10.38
N ALA A 435 12.22 -33.07 -10.55
CA ALA A 435 11.02 -33.71 -11.07
C ALA A 435 10.20 -32.79 -11.99
N ARG A 436 9.47 -33.37 -12.95
CA ARG A 436 8.56 -32.61 -13.81
C ARG A 436 7.31 -32.10 -13.08
N ILE A 437 6.90 -32.74 -11.99
CA ILE A 437 5.70 -32.37 -11.22
C ILE A 437 6.08 -32.02 -9.78
N CYS A 438 6.59 -32.99 -9.02
CA CYS A 438 6.94 -32.81 -7.61
C CYS A 438 8.04 -33.78 -7.18
N SER A 439 8.90 -33.34 -6.26
CA SER A 439 9.81 -34.22 -5.53
C SER A 439 9.20 -34.57 -4.16
N LEU A 440 9.40 -35.78 -3.65
CA LEU A 440 8.78 -36.22 -2.39
C LEU A 440 9.74 -36.15 -1.20
N PHE A 441 9.17 -35.78 -0.05
CA PHE A 441 9.60 -36.22 1.27
C PHE A 441 8.32 -36.70 1.98
N PHE A 442 8.20 -38.02 2.23
CA PHE A 442 7.08 -38.67 2.92
C PHE A 442 5.66 -38.13 2.59
N SER A 443 4.99 -38.58 1.53
CA SER A 443 3.59 -38.20 1.29
C SER A 443 2.60 -39.26 1.76
N SER A 444 1.77 -38.91 2.73
CA SER A 444 0.48 -39.52 3.04
C SER A 444 -0.69 -38.94 2.20
N GLY A 445 -0.44 -37.94 1.36
CA GLY A 445 -1.46 -37.30 0.50
C GLY A 445 -1.45 -37.80 -0.94
N GLY A 446 -2.64 -37.91 -1.53
CA GLY A 446 -2.86 -38.38 -2.90
C GLY A 446 -2.41 -37.37 -3.97
N SER A 447 -1.97 -37.90 -5.12
CA SER A 447 -1.64 -37.11 -6.31
C SER A 447 -2.41 -37.64 -7.52
N GLU A 448 -3.30 -36.83 -8.10
CA GLU A 448 -4.21 -37.26 -9.17
C GLU A 448 -4.28 -36.22 -10.29
N LEU A 449 -4.46 -36.66 -11.54
CA LEU A 449 -4.72 -35.78 -12.70
C LEU A 449 -3.65 -34.70 -12.95
N ASN A 450 -2.37 -34.98 -12.72
CA ASN A 450 -1.30 -34.01 -12.96
C ASN A 450 -0.58 -34.27 -14.29
N TYR A 451 -0.20 -33.20 -14.97
CA TYR A 451 0.37 -33.24 -16.32
C TYR A 451 1.66 -32.41 -16.42
N ALA A 452 2.56 -32.83 -17.29
CA ALA A 452 3.74 -32.06 -17.65
C ALA A 452 3.92 -32.05 -19.17
N ASN A 453 4.43 -30.95 -19.70
CA ASN A 453 4.78 -30.80 -21.11
C ASN A 453 5.72 -31.96 -21.54
N SER A 454 5.39 -32.64 -22.63
CA SER A 454 6.20 -33.73 -23.18
C SER A 454 7.62 -33.30 -23.54
N SER A 455 7.78 -32.04 -23.94
CA SER A 455 9.06 -31.42 -24.27
C SER A 455 9.85 -30.97 -23.04
N MET A 456 9.23 -30.94 -21.84
CA MET A 456 9.90 -30.51 -20.62
C MET A 456 11.06 -31.45 -20.31
N ARG A 457 12.27 -30.92 -20.15
CA ARG A 457 13.44 -31.73 -19.83
C ARG A 457 13.82 -31.55 -18.36
N VAL A 458 14.13 -32.67 -17.71
CA VAL A 458 14.81 -32.67 -16.42
C VAL A 458 16.30 -32.80 -16.73
N ALA A 459 17.06 -31.73 -16.54
CA ALA A 459 18.49 -31.75 -16.87
C ALA A 459 19.23 -32.65 -15.86
N PRO A 460 20.11 -33.57 -16.31
CA PRO A 460 20.80 -34.49 -15.43
C PRO A 460 21.75 -33.75 -14.47
N VAL A 461 21.81 -34.24 -13.24
CA VAL A 461 22.87 -33.91 -12.27
C VAL A 461 24.17 -34.49 -12.84
N PRO A 462 25.25 -33.71 -13.00
CA PRO A 462 26.57 -34.30 -13.23
C PRO A 462 26.89 -35.17 -12.00
N ASP A 463 27.07 -36.47 -12.20
CA ASP A 463 27.66 -37.41 -11.23
C ASP A 463 26.74 -38.26 -10.31
N LEU A 464 25.55 -38.70 -10.74
CA LEU A 464 24.84 -39.78 -10.03
C LEU A 464 24.25 -40.83 -10.98
N SER A 465 24.81 -42.04 -10.89
CA SER A 465 24.37 -43.27 -11.57
C SER A 465 23.16 -43.95 -10.91
N ASP A 466 22.50 -43.32 -9.94
CA ASP A 466 21.38 -43.90 -9.21
C ASP A 466 20.16 -42.97 -9.15
N THR A 467 19.46 -42.85 -10.28
CA THR A 467 18.13 -42.21 -10.36
C THR A 467 17.04 -43.24 -10.05
N ARG A 468 17.09 -43.90 -8.89
CA ARG A 468 15.96 -44.71 -8.40
C ARG A 468 15.08 -43.95 -7.41
N ARG A 469 14.00 -43.43 -8.00
CA ARG A 469 12.60 -43.60 -7.58
C ARG A 469 12.31 -43.39 -6.09
N ASN A 470 11.85 -42.18 -5.76
CA ASN A 470 10.65 -41.96 -4.93
C ASN A 470 10.18 -40.51 -5.15
N GLY A 471 9.65 -40.22 -6.33
CA GLY A 471 9.03 -38.94 -6.67
C GLY A 471 8.16 -39.18 -7.89
N TYR A 472 6.85 -39.00 -7.77
CA TYR A 472 5.87 -39.50 -8.75
C TYR A 472 6.25 -39.13 -10.19
N ASN A 473 6.70 -40.13 -10.94
CA ASN A 473 6.72 -40.11 -12.39
C ASN A 473 5.35 -40.60 -12.84
N LEU A 474 4.33 -39.75 -12.74
CA LEU A 474 3.06 -40.01 -13.41
C LEU A 474 3.38 -39.89 -14.89
N THR A 475 3.52 -41.06 -15.54
CA THR A 475 3.70 -41.18 -16.98
C THR A 475 2.78 -40.20 -17.68
N ALA A 476 3.36 -39.15 -18.27
CA ALA A 476 2.71 -38.41 -19.32
C ALA A 476 2.35 -39.45 -20.39
N GLN A 477 1.08 -39.85 -20.46
CA GLN A 477 0.55 -40.38 -21.70
C GLN A 477 0.71 -39.24 -22.71
N PRO A 478 1.43 -39.44 -23.83
CA PRO A 478 1.49 -38.47 -24.90
C PRO A 478 0.14 -38.50 -25.62
N VAL A 479 -0.89 -37.99 -24.95
CA VAL A 479 -2.23 -37.86 -25.50
C VAL A 479 -2.54 -36.39 -25.37
N ASP A 480 -2.45 -35.72 -26.52
CA ASP A 480 -2.77 -34.33 -26.79
C ASP A 480 -3.11 -33.52 -25.55
N LEU A 481 -2.22 -32.59 -25.18
CA LEU A 481 -2.51 -31.50 -24.23
C LEU A 481 -3.87 -30.81 -24.52
N LEU A 482 -4.36 -30.94 -25.76
CA LEU A 482 -5.68 -30.51 -26.21
C LEU A 482 -6.85 -31.37 -25.65
N ASN A 483 -6.71 -32.68 -25.50
CA ASN A 483 -7.78 -33.60 -25.06
C ASN A 483 -7.90 -33.73 -23.54
N ALA A 484 -6.80 -33.67 -22.79
CA ALA A 484 -6.85 -33.71 -21.31
C ALA A 484 -7.49 -32.45 -20.70
N TYR A 485 -7.46 -31.32 -21.42
CA TYR A 485 -8.12 -30.05 -21.04
C TYR A 485 -9.62 -30.04 -21.31
N VAL A 486 -10.12 -30.87 -22.22
CA VAL A 486 -11.54 -30.91 -22.63
C VAL A 486 -12.41 -31.62 -21.58
N THR A 487 -11.84 -32.55 -20.79
CA THR A 487 -12.61 -33.36 -19.83
C THR A 487 -12.85 -32.72 -18.46
N ALA A 488 -12.17 -31.62 -18.11
CA ALA A 488 -12.31 -30.98 -16.79
C ALA A 488 -13.38 -29.86 -16.72
N ASN A 489 -13.93 -29.43 -17.87
CA ASN A 489 -14.99 -28.42 -17.97
C ASN A 489 -14.84 -27.12 -17.13
N PRO A 490 -13.63 -26.52 -16.93
CA PRO A 490 -13.56 -25.22 -16.29
C PRO A 490 -13.95 -24.13 -17.30
N THR A 491 -14.84 -23.23 -16.90
CA THR A 491 -15.12 -22.00 -17.65
C THR A 491 -14.20 -20.89 -17.16
N PHE A 492 -13.58 -20.15 -18.07
CA PHE A 492 -12.92 -18.87 -17.77
C PHE A 492 -13.82 -17.74 -18.31
N ASN A 493 -14.27 -16.84 -17.44
CA ASN A 493 -15.25 -15.78 -17.75
C ASN A 493 -16.54 -16.26 -18.46
N GLY A 494 -17.04 -17.45 -18.10
CA GLY A 494 -18.28 -18.00 -18.68
C GLY A 494 -18.16 -18.47 -20.13
N ILE A 495 -16.95 -18.49 -20.72
CA ILE A 495 -16.70 -19.01 -22.06
C ILE A 495 -16.23 -20.47 -21.94
N PRO A 496 -16.93 -21.45 -22.55
CA PRO A 496 -16.48 -22.83 -22.60
C PRO A 496 -15.16 -22.95 -23.37
N LEU A 497 -14.17 -23.67 -22.80
CA LEU A 497 -12.86 -23.95 -23.42
C LEU A 497 -12.95 -24.59 -24.82
N SER A 498 -14.08 -25.24 -25.16
CA SER A 498 -14.39 -25.75 -26.51
C SER A 498 -14.38 -24.69 -27.62
N LYS A 499 -14.41 -23.40 -27.28
CA LYS A 499 -14.32 -22.28 -28.23
C LYS A 499 -12.92 -21.67 -28.35
N TRP A 500 -11.92 -22.22 -27.65
CA TRP A 500 -10.57 -21.68 -27.59
C TRP A 500 -9.72 -22.34 -28.66
N LYS A 501 -9.30 -21.58 -29.70
CA LYS A 501 -8.38 -22.08 -30.73
C LYS A 501 -6.95 -21.73 -30.34
N VAL A 502 -6.21 -22.70 -29.82
CA VAL A 502 -4.74 -22.61 -29.72
C VAL A 502 -4.16 -22.94 -31.10
N THR A 503 -3.74 -21.93 -31.85
CA THR A 503 -3.05 -22.15 -33.13
C THR A 503 -1.55 -21.98 -32.91
N LEU A 504 -0.78 -23.06 -33.09
CA LEU A 504 0.68 -23.02 -33.04
C LEU A 504 1.20 -22.30 -34.29
N GLY A 505 1.66 -21.06 -34.12
CA GLY A 505 2.33 -20.30 -35.18
C GLY A 505 3.69 -20.93 -35.51
N VAL A 506 3.95 -21.14 -36.81
CA VAL A 506 5.05 -21.96 -37.32
C VAL A 506 6.46 -21.40 -37.03
N ASN A 507 6.63 -20.31 -36.27
CA ASN A 507 7.96 -19.72 -36.02
C ASN A 507 8.14 -18.88 -34.73
N ASN A 508 7.26 -18.90 -33.71
CA ASN A 508 7.55 -18.29 -32.41
C ASN A 508 6.59 -18.86 -31.33
N CYS A 509 7.13 -19.34 -30.21
CA CYS A 509 6.40 -19.93 -29.09
C CYS A 509 5.71 -18.85 -28.21
N TYR A 510 4.66 -18.23 -28.73
CA TYR A 510 3.68 -17.51 -27.93
C TYR A 510 2.27 -18.00 -28.30
N PRO A 511 1.38 -18.28 -27.34
CA PRO A 511 -0.04 -18.29 -27.64
C PRO A 511 -0.47 -16.86 -28.03
N VAL A 512 -0.99 -16.70 -29.24
CA VAL A 512 -1.71 -15.47 -29.64
C VAL A 512 -3.18 -15.69 -29.33
N PHE A 513 -3.77 -14.76 -28.58
CA PHE A 513 -5.16 -14.78 -28.15
C PHE A 513 -5.97 -13.88 -29.09
N GLU A 514 -6.90 -14.43 -29.87
CA GLU A 514 -7.94 -13.66 -30.60
C GLU A 514 -9.23 -13.57 -29.79
#